data_AF-A0A8H4RIU2-F1
#
_entry.id   AF-A0A8H4RIU2-F1
#
_cell.length_a   1.000
_cell.length_b   1.000
_cell.length_c   1.000
_cell.angle_alpha   90.00
_cell.angle_beta   90.00
_cell.angle_gamma   90.00
#
_symmetry.space_group_name_H-M   'P 1'
#
loop_
_entity.id
_entity.type
_entity.pdbx_description
1 polymer ?
#
loop_
_entity_poly.entity_id
_entity_poly.type
_entity_poly.pdbx_seq_one_letter_code
_entity_poly.pdbx_strand_id
1 'polypeptide(L)'
;MRASTLRNYSGQAAFPGGKADTLEETPWQIARREASEEIGLPNDDTKLPSPFRIEHLCQLPFSLAKTALVVRPCVAFLHSDDNNSSQASSVEDSMIPRLDAKEVAAVFSAPFHNFLRQEDEVREGDKLPGKPKDWYNGVWTHWHEGQWRMHHFFVPINNQKISKPKIRESKQASIAKQLDAEEEEGLTRYKVWGMTAQMLVDAARVAYDEEPEFEFGDEPMIEQLANAGKLGPKVPGGPDLTDTDLKTAGNPEAAVSWVAKI
;
A
#
# COMPACT_ATOMS: atom_id res chain seq x y z
N MET A 1 1.16 8.40 -2.63
CA MET A 1 -0.20 8.90 -2.91
C MET A 1 -0.45 8.87 -4.40
N ARG A 2 -1.51 8.19 -4.84
CA ARG A 2 -1.87 8.08 -6.25
C ARG A 2 -2.49 9.39 -6.78
N ALA A 3 -2.22 9.73 -8.04
CA ALA A 3 -2.79 10.88 -8.72
C ALA A 3 -4.33 10.79 -8.81
N SER A 4 -5.02 11.92 -8.62
CA SER A 4 -6.49 11.91 -8.59
C SER A 4 -7.14 11.69 -9.96
N THR A 5 -6.38 11.85 -11.04
CA THR A 5 -6.79 11.59 -12.43
C THR A 5 -6.86 10.11 -12.78
N LEU A 6 -6.39 9.23 -11.91
CA LEU A 6 -6.40 7.79 -12.16
C LEU A 6 -7.82 7.22 -12.07
N ARG A 7 -8.13 6.29 -12.98
CA ARG A 7 -9.43 5.64 -13.04
C ARG A 7 -9.75 4.80 -11.80
N ASN A 8 -8.73 4.27 -11.14
CA ASN A 8 -8.84 3.41 -9.96
C ASN A 8 -8.00 3.96 -8.79
N TYR A 9 -8.54 3.86 -7.57
CA TYR A 9 -7.87 4.21 -6.31
C TYR A 9 -7.26 5.63 -6.28
N SER A 10 -7.91 6.56 -6.99
CA SER A 10 -7.58 7.98 -7.05
C SER A 10 -7.44 8.59 -5.65
N GLY A 11 -6.33 9.29 -5.40
CA GLY A 11 -6.06 9.96 -4.12
C GLY A 11 -5.75 9.03 -2.94
N GLN A 12 -5.61 7.72 -3.15
CA GLN A 12 -5.30 6.77 -2.08
C GLN A 12 -3.79 6.57 -1.90
N ALA A 13 -3.38 6.22 -0.67
CA ALA A 13 -2.04 5.72 -0.42
C ALA A 13 -1.90 4.29 -0.94
N ALA A 14 -0.87 4.05 -1.74
CA ALA A 14 -0.51 2.76 -2.29
C ALA A 14 1.01 2.68 -2.43
N PHE A 15 1.54 1.46 -2.39
CA PHE A 15 2.92 1.19 -2.78
C PHE A 15 3.10 1.34 -4.30
N PRO A 16 4.33 1.61 -4.77
CA PRO A 16 4.63 1.49 -6.18
C PRO A 16 4.38 0.06 -6.66
N GLY A 17 3.76 -0.06 -7.83
CA GLY A 17 3.45 -1.37 -8.39
C GLY A 17 2.38 -1.30 -9.46
N GLY A 18 2.33 -2.38 -10.24
CA GLY A 18 1.43 -2.47 -11.38
C GLY A 18 1.34 -3.88 -11.90
N LYS A 19 0.89 -4.00 -13.16
CA LYS A 19 0.64 -5.28 -13.80
C LYS A 19 1.95 -5.79 -14.42
N ALA A 20 2.09 -7.10 -14.49
CA ALA A 20 3.09 -7.72 -15.35
C ALA A 20 2.82 -7.34 -16.82
N ASP A 21 3.86 -6.89 -17.53
CA ASP A 21 3.85 -6.65 -18.96
C ASP A 21 4.00 -7.96 -19.73
N THR A 22 4.77 -8.90 -19.17
CA THR A 22 5.00 -10.23 -19.76
C THR A 22 4.82 -11.34 -18.74
N LEU A 23 4.68 -12.59 -19.21
CA LEU A 23 4.49 -13.76 -18.34
C LEU A 23 5.80 -14.20 -17.67
N GLU A 24 6.93 -13.73 -18.18
CA GLU A 24 8.28 -14.08 -17.75
C GLU A 24 8.80 -13.14 -16.65
N GLU A 25 8.15 -11.99 -16.43
CA GLU A 25 8.55 -11.07 -15.37
C GLU A 25 8.30 -11.69 -13.99
N THR A 26 9.35 -11.71 -13.17
CA THR A 26 9.23 -12.06 -11.76
C THR A 26 8.54 -10.93 -10.97
N PRO A 27 7.87 -11.22 -9.84
CA PRO A 27 7.26 -10.19 -9.00
C PRO A 27 8.23 -9.07 -8.61
N TRP A 28 9.50 -9.41 -8.36
CA TRP A 28 10.54 -8.44 -8.02
C TRP A 28 10.88 -7.51 -9.19
N GLN A 29 10.99 -8.04 -10.41
CA GLN A 29 11.25 -7.23 -11.61
C GLN A 29 10.11 -6.25 -11.88
N ILE A 30 8.86 -6.70 -11.72
CA ILE A 30 7.66 -5.85 -11.86
C ILE A 30 7.74 -4.72 -10.83
N ALA A 31 7.94 -5.05 -9.54
CA ALA A 31 8.01 -4.04 -8.48
C ALA A 31 9.12 -3.00 -8.72
N ARG A 32 10.30 -3.42 -9.19
CA ARG A 32 11.42 -2.52 -9.49
C ARG A 32 11.19 -1.64 -10.71
N ARG A 33 10.56 -2.18 -11.77
CA ARG A 33 10.16 -1.42 -12.96
C ARG A 33 9.14 -0.34 -12.58
N GLU A 34 8.07 -0.73 -11.92
CA GLU A 34 6.99 0.18 -11.51
C GLU A 34 7.48 1.26 -10.54
N ALA A 35 8.33 0.92 -9.56
CA ALA A 35 8.96 1.91 -8.70
C ALA A 35 9.87 2.90 -9.47
N SER A 36 10.55 2.43 -10.52
CA SER A 36 11.33 3.29 -11.40
C SER A 36 10.46 4.23 -12.24
N GLU A 37 9.31 3.78 -12.69
CA GLU A 37 8.37 4.55 -13.51
C GLU A 37 7.61 5.58 -12.66
N GLU A 38 7.04 5.15 -11.53
CA GLU A 38 6.18 5.98 -10.69
C GLU A 38 6.95 7.00 -9.84
N ILE A 39 8.01 6.57 -9.15
CA ILE A 39 8.74 7.42 -8.18
C ILE A 39 10.19 7.73 -8.56
N GLY A 40 10.66 7.19 -9.70
CA GLY A 40 12.00 7.44 -10.21
C GLY A 40 13.10 6.69 -9.47
N LEU A 41 12.77 5.62 -8.73
CA LEU A 41 13.75 4.77 -8.06
C LEU A 41 14.51 3.93 -9.11
N PRO A 42 15.82 4.13 -9.33
CA PRO A 42 16.51 3.46 -10.43
C PRO A 42 16.33 1.94 -10.43
N ASN A 43 15.97 1.39 -11.59
CA ASN A 43 15.88 -0.07 -11.77
C ASN A 43 17.26 -0.77 -11.75
N ASP A 44 18.33 0.00 -11.96
CA ASP A 44 19.72 -0.44 -11.93
C ASP A 44 20.42 0.18 -10.72
N ASP A 45 20.86 -0.66 -9.78
CA ASP A 45 21.46 -0.22 -8.52
C ASP A 45 22.74 0.60 -8.73
N THR A 46 23.45 0.43 -9.86
CA THR A 46 24.64 1.23 -10.18
C THR A 46 24.34 2.72 -10.42
N LYS A 47 23.06 3.05 -10.64
CA LYS A 47 22.57 4.42 -10.83
C LYS A 47 22.06 5.04 -9.53
N LEU A 48 22.04 4.30 -8.43
CA LEU A 48 21.74 4.86 -7.12
C LEU A 48 22.92 5.75 -6.68
N PRO A 49 22.65 6.93 -6.10
CA PRO A 49 23.72 7.73 -5.53
C PRO A 49 24.34 6.98 -4.34
N SER A 50 25.66 7.08 -4.16
CA SER A 50 26.30 6.61 -2.93
C SER A 50 25.73 7.38 -1.72
N PRO A 51 25.52 6.75 -0.55
CA PRO A 51 25.83 5.35 -0.20
C PRO A 51 24.66 4.37 -0.40
N PHE A 52 23.63 4.74 -1.15
CA PHE A 52 22.39 3.97 -1.17
C PHE A 52 22.52 2.66 -1.96
N ARG A 53 21.95 1.60 -1.39
CA ARG A 53 21.77 0.31 -2.05
C ARG A 53 20.42 -0.30 -1.68
N ILE A 54 19.80 -1.01 -2.62
CA ILE A 54 18.53 -1.71 -2.40
C ILE A 54 18.84 -3.17 -2.18
N GLU A 55 18.45 -3.71 -1.03
CA GLU A 55 18.52 -5.13 -0.74
C GLU A 55 17.11 -5.74 -0.81
N HIS A 56 16.91 -6.72 -1.70
CA HIS A 56 15.66 -7.48 -1.72
C HIS A 56 15.64 -8.46 -0.55
N LEU A 57 14.69 -8.29 0.37
CA LEU A 57 14.59 -9.13 1.57
C LEU A 57 13.73 -10.36 1.30
N CYS A 58 12.48 -10.16 0.88
CA CYS A 58 11.54 -11.25 0.67
C CYS A 58 10.32 -10.83 -0.17
N GLN A 59 9.52 -11.82 -0.53
CA GLN A 59 8.16 -11.63 -1.04
C GLN A 59 7.17 -12.17 0.01
N LEU A 60 6.22 -11.35 0.42
CA LEU A 60 5.17 -11.76 1.35
C LEU A 60 4.11 -12.63 0.65
N PRO A 61 3.29 -13.39 1.40
CA PRO A 61 2.11 -14.05 0.84
C PRO A 61 1.25 -13.11 0.01
N PHE A 62 0.51 -13.68 -0.94
CA PHE A 62 -0.38 -12.87 -1.78
C PHE A 62 -1.47 -12.22 -0.93
N SER A 63 -1.70 -10.94 -1.16
CA SER A 63 -2.82 -10.21 -0.57
C SER A 63 -3.97 -10.15 -1.56
N LEU A 64 -5.18 -10.41 -1.07
CA LEU A 64 -6.41 -10.41 -1.86
C LEU A 64 -7.23 -9.16 -1.54
N ALA A 65 -7.38 -8.27 -2.52
CA ALA A 65 -8.35 -7.19 -2.42
C ALA A 65 -9.78 -7.72 -2.62
N LYS A 66 -10.75 -7.01 -2.02
CA LYS A 66 -12.19 -7.25 -2.23
C LYS A 66 -12.62 -7.29 -3.70
N THR A 67 -11.87 -6.65 -4.58
CA THR A 67 -12.11 -6.59 -6.03
C THR A 67 -11.57 -7.81 -6.79
N ALA A 68 -11.20 -8.88 -6.08
CA ALA A 68 -10.53 -10.06 -6.63
C ALA A 68 -9.13 -9.79 -7.20
N LEU A 69 -8.56 -8.63 -6.91
CA LEU A 69 -7.19 -8.31 -7.30
C LEU A 69 -6.24 -9.01 -6.34
N VAL A 70 -5.35 -9.82 -6.88
CA VAL A 70 -4.29 -10.50 -6.13
C VAL A 70 -2.99 -9.74 -6.36
N VAL A 71 -2.30 -9.40 -5.28
CA VAL A 71 -1.02 -8.68 -5.32
C VAL A 71 0.03 -9.48 -4.56
N ARG A 72 1.25 -9.53 -5.11
CA ARG A 72 2.43 -10.12 -4.46
C ARG A 72 3.30 -9.00 -3.87
N PRO A 73 3.29 -8.75 -2.55
CA PRO A 73 4.12 -7.72 -1.96
C PRO A 73 5.60 -8.13 -2.01
N CYS A 74 6.47 -7.21 -2.42
CA CYS A 74 7.91 -7.39 -2.37
C CYS A 74 8.50 -6.41 -1.37
N VAL A 75 9.30 -6.91 -0.43
CA VAL A 75 9.91 -6.12 0.64
C VAL A 75 11.39 -5.94 0.34
N ALA A 76 11.85 -4.69 0.43
CA ALA A 76 13.24 -4.34 0.22
C ALA A 76 13.71 -3.36 1.29
N PHE A 77 14.98 -3.47 1.65
CA PHE A 77 15.65 -2.54 2.54
C PHE A 77 16.46 -1.55 1.73
N LEU A 78 16.24 -0.26 1.97
CA LEU A 78 17.05 0.81 1.41
C LEU A 78 18.13 1.19 2.42
N HIS A 79 19.35 0.79 2.16
CA HIS A 79 20.49 1.14 2.99
C HIS A 79 20.87 2.60 2.78
N SER A 80 21.15 3.32 3.86
CA SER A 80 21.61 4.72 3.88
C SER A 80 23.02 4.91 4.45
N ASP A 81 23.64 3.81 4.86
CA ASP A 81 24.87 3.85 5.63
C ASP A 81 26.07 3.83 4.69
N ASP A 82 26.93 4.83 4.85
CA ASP A 82 28.25 4.84 4.24
C ASP A 82 29.20 4.09 5.17
N ASN A 83 29.80 2.99 4.70
CA ASN A 83 30.78 2.23 5.48
C ASN A 83 31.98 3.08 5.95
N ASN A 84 32.16 4.29 5.43
CA ASN A 84 33.22 5.24 5.80
C ASN A 84 32.76 6.45 6.65
N SER A 85 31.47 6.66 6.90
CA SER A 85 30.95 7.84 7.60
C SER A 85 29.94 7.45 8.68
N SER A 86 30.17 7.90 9.92
CA SER A 86 29.31 7.66 11.08
C SER A 86 28.01 8.48 11.10
N GLN A 87 27.65 9.15 9.98
CA GLN A 87 26.35 9.77 9.78
C GLN A 87 25.63 9.09 8.61
N ALA A 88 24.45 8.53 8.89
CA ALA A 88 23.54 8.02 7.87
C ALA A 88 23.13 9.17 6.94
N SER A 89 23.25 8.96 5.63
CA SER A 89 22.79 9.94 4.65
C SER A 89 21.27 9.95 4.64
N SER A 90 20.64 11.09 4.95
CA SER A 90 19.18 11.22 4.85
C SER A 90 18.73 10.90 3.43
N VAL A 91 17.92 9.85 3.27
CA VAL A 91 17.32 9.43 1.98
C VAL A 91 16.60 10.61 1.35
N GLU A 92 15.91 11.41 2.15
CA GLU A 92 15.12 12.56 1.72
C GLU A 92 15.97 13.72 1.16
N ASP A 93 17.23 13.83 1.59
CA ASP A 93 18.14 14.89 1.15
C ASP A 93 18.96 14.49 -0.08
N SER A 94 19.28 13.20 -0.20
CA SER A 94 20.23 12.70 -1.21
C SER A 94 19.54 11.95 -2.37
N MET A 95 18.38 11.34 -2.12
CA MET A 95 17.51 10.77 -3.14
C MET A 95 16.24 11.61 -3.27
N ILE A 96 16.30 12.62 -4.13
CA ILE A 96 15.11 13.39 -4.51
C ILE A 96 14.29 12.54 -5.51
N PRO A 97 13.10 12.02 -5.12
CA PRO A 97 12.26 11.23 -6.00
C PRO A 97 11.87 12.02 -7.26
N ARG A 98 11.87 11.35 -8.41
CA ARG A 98 11.37 11.91 -9.67
C ARG A 98 10.01 11.30 -9.95
N LEU A 99 8.98 12.00 -9.50
CA LEU A 99 7.61 11.50 -9.56
C LEU A 99 6.99 11.70 -10.94
N ASP A 100 6.36 10.67 -11.49
CA ASP A 100 5.43 10.85 -12.62
C ASP A 100 4.12 11.44 -12.11
N ALA A 101 3.89 12.71 -12.44
CA ALA A 101 2.69 13.44 -12.05
C ALA A 101 1.37 12.82 -12.58
N LYS A 102 1.42 11.93 -13.59
CA LYS A 102 0.24 11.22 -14.09
C LYS A 102 -0.26 10.15 -13.13
N GLU A 103 0.64 9.60 -12.31
CA GLU A 103 0.37 8.41 -11.49
C GLU A 103 0.60 8.69 -10.00
N VAL A 104 1.52 9.59 -9.66
CA VAL A 104 1.92 9.90 -8.29
C VAL A 104 1.72 11.38 -7.97
N ALA A 105 0.92 11.63 -6.93
CA ALA A 105 0.67 12.97 -6.40
C ALA A 105 1.70 13.39 -5.34
N ALA A 106 2.11 12.45 -4.48
CA ALA A 106 3.06 12.68 -3.40
C ALA A 106 3.70 11.38 -2.92
N VAL A 107 4.92 11.46 -2.40
CA VAL A 107 5.60 10.38 -1.66
C VAL A 107 5.85 10.86 -0.23
N PHE A 108 5.56 9.98 0.74
CA PHE A 108 5.70 10.23 2.17
C PHE A 108 6.23 8.97 2.87
N SER A 109 6.78 9.15 4.07
CA SER A 109 7.27 8.06 4.92
C SER A 109 6.38 7.89 6.14
N ALA A 110 6.40 6.71 6.77
CA ALA A 110 5.65 6.46 7.99
C ALA A 110 6.52 5.65 8.97
N PRO A 111 6.41 5.87 10.29
CA PRO A 111 7.06 5.01 11.27
C PRO A 111 6.52 3.58 11.13
N PHE A 112 7.38 2.65 10.71
CA PHE A 112 6.94 1.30 10.31
C PHE A 112 6.30 0.51 11.46
N HIS A 113 6.87 0.61 12.67
CA HIS A 113 6.35 -0.05 13.86
C HIS A 113 4.93 0.42 14.26
N ASN A 114 4.58 1.70 14.01
CA ASN A 114 3.27 2.24 14.39
C ASN A 114 2.10 1.51 13.71
N PHE A 115 2.32 0.80 12.60
CA PHE A 115 1.27 -0.02 11.99
C PHE A 115 0.81 -1.19 12.87
N LEU A 116 1.48 -1.48 13.99
CA LEU A 116 1.03 -2.44 15.01
C LEU A 116 0.28 -1.78 16.18
N ARG A 117 0.25 -0.44 16.23
CA ARG A 117 -0.21 0.34 17.40
C ARG A 117 -1.57 1.00 17.16
N GLN A 118 -2.36 1.16 18.22
CA GLN A 118 -3.59 1.96 18.20
C GLN A 118 -3.34 3.46 18.35
N GLU A 119 -2.18 3.87 18.87
CA GLU A 119 -1.80 5.27 19.06
C GLU A 119 -0.44 5.55 18.41
N ASP A 120 -0.21 6.81 18.02
CA ASP A 120 1.10 7.24 17.51
C ASP A 120 2.19 7.03 18.57
N GLU A 121 3.18 6.19 18.26
CA GLU A 121 4.48 6.28 18.92
C GLU A 121 5.25 7.45 18.31
N VAL A 122 5.34 8.54 19.07
CA VAL A 122 6.03 9.77 18.66
C VAL A 122 7.49 9.65 19.07
N ARG A 123 8.40 9.79 18.10
CA ARG A 123 9.84 9.80 18.39
C ARG A 123 10.24 11.12 19.04
N GLU A 124 11.33 11.10 19.80
CA GLU A 124 11.86 12.31 20.41
C GLU A 124 12.20 13.36 19.34
N GLY A 125 11.57 14.54 19.42
CA GLY A 125 11.75 15.63 18.46
C GLY A 125 10.67 15.73 17.37
N ASP A 126 9.80 14.73 17.23
CA ASP A 126 8.69 14.78 16.26
C ASP A 126 7.59 15.75 16.74
N LYS A 127 7.11 16.58 15.81
CA LYS A 127 5.90 17.40 16.03
C LYS A 127 4.68 16.61 15.60
N LEU A 128 3.90 16.15 16.57
CA LEU A 128 2.65 15.45 16.30
C LEU A 128 1.49 16.43 16.06
N PRO A 129 0.82 16.38 14.90
CA PRO A 129 -0.46 17.05 14.72
C PRO A 129 -1.59 16.29 15.43
N GLY A 130 -2.40 17.00 16.21
CA GLY A 130 -3.53 16.41 16.92
C GLY A 130 -3.12 15.58 18.14
N LYS A 131 -3.83 14.49 18.41
CA LYS A 131 -3.60 13.58 19.54
C LYS A 131 -3.02 12.24 19.05
N PRO A 132 -2.26 11.50 19.86
CA PRO A 132 -1.76 10.18 19.48
C PRO A 132 -2.85 9.20 19.02
N LYS A 133 -4.06 9.30 19.61
CA LYS A 133 -5.24 8.51 19.25
C LYS A 133 -5.79 8.80 17.85
N ASP A 134 -5.34 9.88 17.19
CA ASP A 134 -5.76 10.20 15.83
C ASP A 134 -5.05 9.29 14.80
N TRP A 135 -4.06 8.48 15.21
CA TRP A 135 -3.32 7.54 14.36
C TRP A 135 -4.17 6.46 13.72
N TYR A 136 -5.02 5.78 14.50
CA TYR A 136 -5.68 4.55 14.06
C TYR A 136 -7.18 4.58 14.33
N ASN A 137 -7.95 4.09 13.35
CA ASN A 137 -9.36 3.85 13.50
C ASN A 137 -9.76 2.57 12.76
N GLY A 138 -10.09 1.53 13.52
CA GLY A 138 -10.70 0.32 12.99
C GLY A 138 -12.20 0.50 12.79
N VAL A 139 -12.68 0.21 11.58
CA VAL A 139 -14.11 0.23 11.26
C VAL A 139 -14.58 -1.19 10.96
N TRP A 140 -15.52 -1.69 11.74
CA TRP A 140 -16.19 -2.95 11.40
C TRP A 140 -17.04 -2.72 10.16
N THR A 141 -16.62 -3.35 9.06
CA THR A 141 -17.37 -3.37 7.82
C THR A 141 -18.01 -4.74 7.66
N HIS A 142 -19.32 -4.74 7.46
CA HIS A 142 -20.00 -5.95 7.07
C HIS A 142 -19.60 -6.29 5.63
N TRP A 143 -19.13 -7.50 5.42
CA TRP A 143 -18.77 -8.02 4.10
C TRP A 143 -19.10 -9.51 4.11
N HIS A 144 -19.99 -9.95 3.21
CA HIS A 144 -20.68 -11.25 3.26
C HIS A 144 -21.48 -11.48 4.58
N GLU A 145 -21.38 -12.68 5.15
CA GLU A 145 -21.95 -13.12 6.43
C GLU A 145 -21.01 -12.81 7.61
N GLY A 146 -19.83 -12.23 7.33
CA GLY A 146 -18.80 -11.92 8.31
C GLY A 146 -18.72 -10.43 8.65
N GLN A 147 -18.07 -10.17 9.78
CA GLN A 147 -17.57 -8.84 10.10
C GLN A 147 -16.09 -8.81 9.77
N TRP A 148 -15.68 -7.86 8.94
CA TRP A 148 -14.27 -7.63 8.63
C TRP A 148 -13.83 -6.28 9.18
N ARG A 149 -12.68 -6.28 9.84
CA ARG A 149 -12.08 -5.09 10.42
C ARG A 149 -11.33 -4.33 9.34
N MET A 150 -11.87 -3.19 8.90
CA MET A 150 -11.16 -2.28 8.01
C MET A 150 -10.23 -1.40 8.84
N HIS A 151 -8.93 -1.46 8.54
CA HIS A 151 -7.93 -0.65 9.22
C HIS A 151 -7.72 0.69 8.50
N HIS A 152 -7.91 1.79 9.23
CA HIS A 152 -7.54 3.13 8.78
C HIS A 152 -6.40 3.66 9.64
N PHE A 153 -5.28 3.99 9.01
CA PHE A 153 -4.16 4.69 9.63
C PHE A 153 -4.07 6.11 9.08
N PHE A 154 -3.72 7.07 9.93
CA PHE A 154 -3.63 8.48 9.61
C PHE A 154 -2.22 8.97 9.92
N VAL A 155 -1.35 8.83 8.93
CA VAL A 155 0.08 9.13 9.04
C VAL A 155 0.30 10.63 9.18
N PRO A 156 0.94 11.10 10.27
CA PRO A 156 1.16 12.52 10.48
C PRO A 156 2.08 13.10 9.40
N ILE A 157 1.73 14.28 8.91
CA ILE A 157 2.58 15.09 8.05
C ILE A 157 3.53 15.87 8.97
N ASN A 158 4.64 15.25 9.35
CA ASN A 158 5.55 15.74 10.40
C ASN A 158 6.93 16.08 9.87
N ASN A 159 7.21 17.31 9.40
CA ASN A 159 8.55 17.76 8.96
C ASN A 159 9.30 16.87 7.92
N GLN A 160 8.73 15.72 7.51
CA GLN A 160 9.24 14.87 6.45
C GLN A 160 9.15 15.64 5.14
N LYS A 161 10.18 15.54 4.30
CA LYS A 161 10.14 16.14 2.97
C LYS A 161 9.17 15.34 2.10
N ILE A 162 7.93 15.82 2.03
CA ILE A 162 6.97 15.35 1.04
C ILE A 162 7.51 15.72 -0.33
N SER A 163 7.83 14.71 -1.11
CA SER A 163 8.23 14.89 -2.50
C SER A 163 6.98 15.01 -3.35
N LYS A 164 6.83 16.13 -4.07
CA LYS A 164 5.74 16.40 -5.03
C LYS A 164 6.34 16.58 -6.43
N PRO A 165 5.63 16.21 -7.52
CA PRO A 165 6.13 16.36 -8.88
C PRO A 165 6.43 17.83 -9.24
N LYS A 166 7.52 18.08 -9.97
CA LYS A 166 7.87 19.42 -10.46
C LYS A 166 6.91 19.84 -11.58
N ILE A 167 6.08 20.86 -11.31
CA ILE A 167 5.07 21.39 -12.24
C ILE A 167 5.78 22.02 -13.45
N ARG A 168 5.68 21.40 -14.63
CA ARG A 168 5.86 22.10 -15.92
C ARG A 168 4.50 22.42 -16.48
N GLU A 169 4.30 23.66 -16.92
CA GLU A 169 3.05 24.27 -17.39
C GLU A 169 2.20 23.31 -18.25
N SER A 170 1.27 22.61 -17.62
CA SER A 170 0.21 21.86 -18.27
C SER A 170 -0.90 21.59 -17.24
N LYS A 171 -2.05 21.07 -17.70
CA LYS A 171 -3.25 20.73 -16.89
C LYS A 171 -2.99 19.86 -15.65
N GLN A 172 -1.77 19.35 -15.48
CA GLN A 172 -1.23 18.64 -14.31
C GLN A 172 -1.02 19.53 -13.06
N ALA A 173 -1.22 20.85 -13.18
CA ALA A 173 -1.11 21.79 -12.08
C ALA A 173 -2.23 21.70 -11.03
N SER A 174 -3.33 20.98 -11.27
CA SER A 174 -4.50 21.06 -10.39
C SER A 174 -4.34 20.31 -9.06
N ILE A 175 -3.57 19.21 -9.01
CA ILE A 175 -3.52 18.33 -7.83
C ILE A 175 -2.37 18.67 -6.90
N ALA A 176 -1.19 19.00 -7.42
CA ALA A 176 -0.15 19.59 -6.57
C ALA A 176 -0.71 20.84 -5.90
N LYS A 177 -1.43 21.68 -6.65
CA LYS A 177 -2.21 22.80 -6.08
C LYS A 177 -3.36 22.38 -5.18
N GLN A 178 -4.01 21.24 -5.39
CA GLN A 178 -5.07 20.76 -4.49
C GLN A 178 -4.50 20.22 -3.19
N LEU A 179 -3.38 19.49 -3.22
CA LEU A 179 -2.66 19.07 -2.02
C LEU A 179 -2.04 20.26 -1.30
N ASP A 180 -1.53 21.25 -2.03
CA ASP A 180 -1.05 22.52 -1.46
C ASP A 180 -2.24 23.30 -0.87
N ALA A 181 -3.40 23.34 -1.52
CA ALA A 181 -4.62 23.96 -1.01
C ALA A 181 -5.21 23.19 0.18
N GLU A 182 -5.18 21.86 0.18
CA GLU A 182 -5.62 21.00 1.28
C GLU A 182 -4.66 21.11 2.47
N GLU A 183 -3.34 21.20 2.23
CA GLU A 183 -2.34 21.52 3.25
C GLU A 183 -2.54 22.95 3.79
N GLU A 184 -2.84 23.94 2.92
CA GLU A 184 -3.24 25.30 3.32
C GLU A 184 -4.60 25.33 4.07
N GLU A 185 -5.51 24.41 3.77
CA GLU A 185 -6.79 24.18 4.47
C GLU A 185 -6.63 23.33 5.75
N GLY A 186 -5.41 22.92 6.11
CA GLY A 186 -5.10 22.26 7.37
C GLY A 186 -5.08 20.73 7.33
N LEU A 187 -4.84 20.10 6.17
CA LEU A 187 -4.56 18.68 6.09
C LEU A 187 -3.26 18.37 6.84
N THR A 188 -3.38 17.59 7.92
CA THR A 188 -2.26 17.28 8.81
C THR A 188 -1.88 15.80 8.83
N ARG A 189 -2.67 14.92 8.20
CA ARG A 189 -2.45 13.47 8.20
C ARG A 189 -2.86 12.83 6.87
N TYR A 190 -2.05 11.91 6.33
CA TYR A 190 -2.41 11.08 5.18
C TYR A 190 -3.12 9.80 5.61
N LYS A 191 -4.21 9.44 4.93
CA LYS A 191 -4.94 8.21 5.21
C LYS A 191 -4.37 7.01 4.44
N VAL A 192 -3.98 5.96 5.15
CA VAL A 192 -3.60 4.65 4.63
C VAL A 192 -4.66 3.62 5.04
N TRP A 193 -5.21 2.89 4.09
CA TRP A 193 -6.32 1.96 4.34
C TRP A 193 -6.42 0.86 3.29
N GLY A 194 -7.33 -0.09 3.52
CA GLY A 194 -7.61 -1.19 2.60
C GLY A 194 -6.43 -2.16 2.48
N MET A 195 -6.20 -2.67 1.28
CA MET A 195 -5.15 -3.66 1.02
C MET A 195 -3.75 -3.12 1.36
N THR A 196 -3.47 -1.84 1.13
CA THR A 196 -2.19 -1.22 1.50
C THR A 196 -1.95 -1.30 3.01
N ALA A 197 -2.97 -0.99 3.82
CA ALA A 197 -2.89 -1.09 5.27
C ALA A 197 -2.70 -2.53 5.74
N GLN A 198 -3.43 -3.49 5.15
CA GLN A 198 -3.27 -4.92 5.43
C GLN A 198 -1.83 -5.38 5.23
N MET A 199 -1.25 -5.07 4.05
CA MET A 199 0.14 -5.42 3.73
C MET A 199 1.15 -4.79 4.69
N LEU A 200 0.91 -3.56 5.14
CA LEU A 200 1.78 -2.87 6.11
C LEU A 200 1.74 -3.54 7.48
N VAL A 201 0.57 -3.94 7.95
CA VAL A 201 0.43 -4.67 9.22
C VAL A 201 1.11 -6.04 9.11
N ASP A 202 0.86 -6.80 8.05
CA ASP A 202 1.54 -8.11 7.83
C ASP A 202 3.06 -7.97 7.79
N ALA A 203 3.57 -6.99 7.04
CA ALA A 203 5.01 -6.74 6.97
C ALA A 203 5.59 -6.35 8.34
N ALA A 204 4.90 -5.49 9.10
CA ALA A 204 5.34 -5.06 10.41
C ALA A 204 5.33 -6.21 11.42
N ARG A 205 4.30 -7.07 11.40
CA ARG A 205 4.22 -8.26 12.27
C ARG A 205 5.43 -9.15 12.10
N VAL A 206 5.81 -9.44 10.86
CA VAL A 206 6.99 -10.26 10.54
C VAL A 206 8.29 -9.56 10.91
N ALA A 207 8.39 -8.26 10.66
CA ALA A 207 9.62 -7.50 10.90
C ALA A 207 9.93 -7.30 12.38
N TYR A 208 8.90 -7.10 13.21
CA TYR A 208 9.04 -6.83 14.64
C TYR A 208 8.75 -8.05 15.53
N ASP A 209 8.31 -9.17 14.95
CA ASP A 209 7.86 -10.38 15.68
C ASP A 209 6.82 -10.04 16.74
N GLU A 210 5.85 -9.19 16.37
CA GLU A 210 4.85 -8.62 17.27
C GLU A 210 3.46 -8.59 16.61
N GLU A 211 2.42 -8.96 17.37
CA GLU A 211 1.02 -8.88 16.94
C GLU A 211 0.46 -7.45 17.11
N PRO A 212 -0.45 -6.99 16.24
CA PRO A 212 -1.04 -5.66 16.37
C PRO A 212 -1.96 -5.58 17.59
N GLU A 213 -2.10 -4.38 18.15
CA GLU A 213 -2.96 -4.08 19.30
C GLU A 213 -4.47 -4.14 18.99
N PHE A 214 -4.85 -4.53 17.78
CA PHE A 214 -6.22 -4.55 17.27
C PHE A 214 -6.50 -5.84 16.52
N GLU A 215 -7.78 -6.14 16.23
CA GLU A 215 -8.17 -7.38 15.55
C GLU A 215 -7.58 -7.44 14.14
N PHE A 216 -6.91 -8.53 13.78
CA PHE A 216 -6.25 -8.68 12.48
C PHE A 216 -6.49 -10.09 11.91
N GLY A 217 -6.43 -10.20 10.58
CA GLY A 217 -6.58 -11.45 9.84
C GLY A 217 -7.75 -11.44 8.87
N ASP A 218 -7.53 -12.05 7.70
CA ASP A 218 -8.50 -12.22 6.62
C ASP A 218 -8.63 -13.69 6.19
N GLU A 219 -8.01 -14.62 6.90
CA GLU A 219 -7.99 -16.04 6.59
C GLU A 219 -9.40 -16.67 6.53
N PRO A 220 -10.32 -16.41 7.48
CA PRO A 220 -11.68 -16.96 7.41
C PRO A 220 -12.42 -16.51 6.15
N MET A 221 -12.15 -15.28 5.69
CA MET A 221 -12.75 -14.71 4.49
C MET A 221 -12.19 -15.38 3.24
N ILE A 222 -10.87 -15.53 3.16
CA ILE A 222 -10.20 -16.21 2.04
C ILE A 222 -10.69 -17.66 1.92
N GLU A 223 -10.80 -18.37 3.05
CA GLU A 223 -11.29 -19.75 3.08
C GLU A 223 -12.73 -19.87 2.54
N GLN A 224 -13.62 -18.96 2.94
CA GLN A 224 -14.99 -18.90 2.39
C GLN A 224 -15.01 -18.68 0.88
N LEU A 225 -14.19 -17.75 0.36
CA LEU A 225 -14.09 -17.49 -1.08
C LEU A 225 -13.52 -18.69 -1.85
N ALA A 226 -12.55 -19.38 -1.26
CA ALA A 226 -11.96 -20.59 -1.81
C ALA A 226 -12.98 -21.72 -1.90
N ASN A 227 -13.70 -22.00 -0.81
CA ASN A 227 -14.73 -23.03 -0.73
C ASN A 227 -15.87 -22.81 -1.73
N ALA A 228 -16.13 -21.56 -2.09
CA ALA A 228 -17.12 -21.18 -3.08
C ALA A 228 -16.63 -21.18 -4.53
N GLY A 229 -15.36 -21.51 -4.79
CA GLY A 229 -14.78 -21.47 -6.13
C GLY A 229 -14.68 -20.06 -6.72
N LYS A 230 -14.68 -19.01 -5.89
CA LYS A 230 -14.62 -17.61 -6.34
C LYS A 230 -13.20 -17.06 -6.51
N LEU A 231 -12.17 -17.87 -6.23
CA LEU A 231 -10.75 -17.53 -6.42
C LEU A 231 -10.17 -17.97 -7.78
N GLY A 232 -11.02 -18.21 -8.78
CA GLY A 232 -10.62 -18.61 -10.12
C GLY A 232 -10.02 -17.47 -10.97
N PRO A 233 -9.42 -17.79 -12.13
CA PRO A 233 -8.87 -16.79 -13.04
C PRO A 233 -9.95 -15.81 -13.53
N LYS A 234 -9.65 -14.51 -13.49
CA LYS A 234 -10.57 -13.46 -13.97
C LYS A 234 -10.78 -13.58 -15.47
N VAL A 235 -12.03 -13.75 -15.89
CA VAL A 235 -12.42 -13.77 -17.31
C VAL A 235 -12.38 -12.34 -17.86
N PRO A 236 -11.59 -12.05 -18.92
CA PRO A 236 -11.55 -10.71 -19.52
C PRO A 236 -12.94 -10.27 -19.99
N GLY A 237 -13.39 -9.09 -19.53
CA GLY A 237 -14.74 -8.57 -19.83
C GLY A 237 -15.87 -9.18 -19.00
N GLY A 238 -15.58 -10.12 -18.11
CA GLY A 238 -16.52 -10.60 -17.10
C GLY A 238 -16.79 -9.53 -16.03
N PRO A 239 -17.93 -9.63 -15.31
CA PRO A 239 -18.17 -8.78 -14.16
C PRO A 239 -17.08 -8.98 -13.10
N ASP A 240 -16.68 -7.90 -12.43
CA ASP A 240 -15.91 -8.02 -11.19
C ASP A 240 -16.70 -8.86 -10.18
N LEU A 241 -16.03 -9.50 -9.22
CA LEU A 241 -16.74 -10.17 -8.12
C LEU A 241 -17.74 -9.19 -7.51
N THR A 242 -19.03 -9.47 -7.70
CA THR A 242 -20.11 -8.63 -7.19
C THR A 242 -20.50 -9.07 -5.79
N ASP A 243 -21.14 -8.19 -5.01
CA ASP A 243 -21.75 -8.58 -3.73
C ASP A 243 -22.68 -9.81 -3.87
N THR A 244 -23.24 -10.06 -5.06
CA THR A 244 -24.10 -11.21 -5.36
C THR A 244 -23.31 -12.51 -5.56
N ASP A 245 -22.18 -12.44 -6.27
CA ASP A 245 -21.24 -13.57 -6.42
C ASP A 245 -20.70 -14.01 -5.07
N LEU A 246 -20.40 -13.02 -4.24
CA LEU A 246 -19.90 -13.14 -2.89
C LEU A 246 -20.96 -13.75 -1.94
N LYS A 247 -22.24 -13.35 -2.01
CA LYS A 247 -23.32 -14.00 -1.23
C LYS A 247 -23.54 -15.48 -1.56
N THR A 248 -23.38 -15.86 -2.83
CA THR A 248 -23.53 -17.26 -3.26
C THR A 248 -22.44 -18.16 -2.66
N ALA A 249 -21.27 -17.57 -2.33
CA ALA A 249 -20.14 -18.24 -1.72
C ALA A 249 -20.33 -18.60 -0.23
N GLY A 250 -21.06 -17.77 0.51
CA GLY A 250 -21.27 -17.94 1.95
C GLY A 250 -22.31 -19.00 2.32
N ASN A 251 -23.16 -19.43 1.37
CA ASN A 251 -24.25 -20.35 1.66
C ASN A 251 -23.79 -21.83 1.57
N PRO A 252 -23.68 -22.57 2.69
CA PRO A 252 -23.25 -23.97 2.69
C PRO A 252 -24.21 -24.90 1.91
N GLU A 253 -25.47 -24.50 1.69
CA GLU A 253 -26.42 -25.30 0.89
C GLU A 253 -26.21 -25.17 -0.63
N ALA A 254 -25.51 -24.13 -1.11
CA ALA A 254 -25.26 -23.94 -2.55
C ALA A 254 -24.12 -24.84 -3.08
N ALA A 255 -23.24 -25.33 -2.19
CA ALA A 255 -22.11 -26.19 -2.55
C ALA A 255 -22.51 -27.63 -2.93
N VAL A 256 -23.76 -28.05 -2.68
CA VAL A 256 -24.20 -29.45 -2.82
C VAL A 256 -24.88 -29.75 -4.18
N SER A 257 -25.03 -28.77 -5.07
CA SER A 257 -25.84 -28.95 -6.30
C SER A 257 -25.09 -29.47 -7.54
N TRP A 258 -23.76 -29.63 -7.52
CA TRP A 258 -22.99 -30.00 -8.73
C TRP A 258 -22.33 -31.39 -8.68
N VAL A 259 -22.89 -32.34 -7.94
CA VAL A 259 -22.55 -33.78 -8.07
C VAL A 259 -23.74 -34.52 -8.67
N ALA A 260 -23.82 -34.55 -10.01
CA ALA A 260 -24.22 -35.72 -10.80
C ALA A 260 -24.33 -35.34 -12.29
N LYS A 261 -23.31 -35.69 -13.07
CA LYS A 261 -23.46 -36.50 -14.27
C LYS A 261 -22.09 -37.03 -14.69
N ILE A 262 -22.01 -38.35 -14.73
CA ILE A 262 -20.98 -39.13 -15.44
C ILE A 262 -20.97 -38.70 -16.90
#